data_AF-A0AAV3XN44-F1
#
_entry.id   AF-A0AAV3XN44-F1
#
_cell.length_a   1.000
_cell.length_b   1.000
_cell.length_c   1.000
_cell.angle_alpha   90.00
_cell.angle_beta   90.00
_cell.angle_gamma   90.00
#
_symmetry.space_group_name_H-M   'P 1'
#
loop_
_entity.id
_entity.type
_entity.pdbx_description
1 polymer ?
#
loop_
_entity_poly.entity_id
_entity_poly.type
_entity_poly.pdbx_seq_one_letter_code
_entity_poly.pdbx_strand_id
1 'polypeptide(L)' 'MSNQNPPPKPESLETRHAVTEKWRCKAMEKKYGWKLKRVEPKNSGFFKFDCVFEGDAEFPDYMEDN' A
#
# COMPACT_ATOMS: atom_id res chain seq x y z
N MET A 1 -25.18 -18.88 1.15
CA MET A 1 -25.03 -17.41 1.13
C MET A 1 -23.81 -17.09 0.31
N SER A 2 -24.00 -16.61 -0.92
CA SER A 2 -22.93 -16.36 -1.88
C SER A 2 -22.10 -15.15 -1.46
N ASN A 3 -20.98 -15.38 -0.78
CA ASN A 3 -19.97 -14.33 -0.61
C ASN A 3 -19.15 -14.27 -1.91
N GLN A 4 -19.75 -13.66 -2.94
CA GLN A 4 -19.02 -13.26 -4.14
C GLN A 4 -18.06 -12.14 -3.74
N ASN A 5 -16.85 -12.51 -3.30
CA ASN A 5 -15.71 -11.62 -3.46
C ASN A 5 -15.51 -11.50 -4.98
N PRO A 6 -15.68 -10.31 -5.58
CA PRO A 6 -15.47 -10.16 -7.01
C PRO A 6 -14.03 -10.62 -7.34
N PRO A 7 -13.83 -11.32 -8.47
CA PRO A 7 -12.49 -11.70 -8.91
C PRO A 7 -11.63 -10.43 -8.99
N PRO A 8 -10.34 -10.49 -8.57
CA PRO A 8 -9.46 -9.34 -8.68
C PRO A 8 -9.42 -8.89 -10.15
N LYS A 9 -9.81 -7.62 -10.40
CA LYS A 9 -9.76 -7.04 -11.75
C LYS A 9 -8.33 -7.13 -12.29
N PRO A 10 -8.13 -7.52 -13.56
CA PRO A 10 -6.80 -7.61 -14.12
C PRO A 10 -6.12 -6.24 -14.20
N GLU A 11 -4.87 -6.20 -13.73
CA GLU A 11 -3.72 -5.45 -14.27
C GLU A 11 -3.70 -3.91 -14.20
N SER A 12 -4.01 -3.33 -13.04
CA SER A 12 -3.18 -2.19 -12.60
C SER A 12 -2.20 -2.74 -11.58
N LEU A 13 -0.89 -2.70 -11.85
CA LEU A 13 0.12 -2.96 -10.82
C LEU A 13 -0.24 -2.09 -9.61
N GLU A 14 -0.46 -2.72 -8.47
CA GLU A 14 -0.77 -2.04 -7.22
C GLU A 14 0.14 -2.61 -6.15
N THR A 15 0.92 -1.74 -5.52
CA THR A 15 1.73 -2.11 -4.37
C THR A 15 1.00 -1.79 -3.07
N ARG A 16 1.07 -2.68 -2.08
CA ARG A 16 0.41 -2.52 -0.78
C ARG A 16 1.43 -2.42 0.34
N HIS A 17 1.33 -1.37 1.16
CA HIS A 17 2.17 -1.15 2.34
C HIS A 17 1.34 -1.04 3.61
N ALA A 18 1.58 -1.91 4.58
CA ALA A 18 0.87 -1.90 5.85
C ALA A 18 1.42 -0.82 6.80
N VAL A 19 0.55 -0.05 7.45
CA VAL A 19 0.91 1.02 8.39
C VAL A 19 0.06 0.99 9.66
N THR A 20 0.62 1.54 10.73
CA THR A 20 -0.05 1.67 12.03
C THR A 20 -1.10 2.78 12.02
N GLU A 21 -0.87 3.84 11.23
CA GLU A 21 -1.66 5.06 11.23
C GLU A 21 -1.89 5.55 9.80
N LYS A 22 -3.12 6.00 9.52
CA LYS A 22 -3.57 6.42 8.18
C LYS A 22 -2.72 7.54 7.55
N TRP A 23 -2.17 8.45 8.35
CA TRP A 23 -1.38 9.58 7.84
C TRP A 23 -0.04 9.12 7.20
N ARG A 24 0.46 7.95 7.57
CA ARG A 24 1.72 7.39 7.03
C ARG A 24 1.63 7.10 5.55
N CYS A 25 0.45 6.76 5.02
CA CYS A 25 0.25 6.57 3.58
C CYS A 25 0.57 7.85 2.79
N LYS A 26 0.08 9.01 3.27
CA LYS A 26 0.37 10.32 2.65
C LYS A 26 1.82 10.74 2.83
N ALA A 27 2.44 10.37 3.96
CA ALA A 27 3.85 10.64 4.19
C ALA A 27 4.73 9.87 3.19
N MET A 28 4.41 8.59 2.92
CA MET A 28 5.10 7.79 1.92
C MET A 28 4.89 8.32 0.50
N GLU A 29 3.65 8.68 0.14
CA GLU A 29 3.32 9.36 -1.12
C GLU A 29 4.23 10.57 -1.37
N LYS A 30 4.32 11.48 -0.39
CA LYS A 30 5.15 12.68 -0.48
C LYS A 30 6.66 12.37 -0.48
N LYS A 31 7.10 11.40 0.33
CA LYS A 31 8.51 11.10 0.52
C LYS A 31 9.13 10.42 -0.70
N TYR A 32 8.42 9.47 -1.29
CA TYR A 32 8.92 8.64 -2.38
C TYR A 32 8.34 9.00 -3.75
N GLY A 33 7.39 9.96 -3.81
CA GLY A 33 6.74 10.36 -5.06
C GLY A 33 5.77 9.30 -5.61
N TRP A 34 5.40 8.31 -4.79
CA TRP A 34 4.40 7.30 -5.17
C TRP A 34 3.02 7.93 -5.30
N LYS A 35 2.11 7.28 -6.02
CA LYS A 35 0.74 7.74 -6.19
C LYS A 35 -0.21 6.94 -5.30
N LEU A 36 -0.70 7.54 -4.22
CA LEU A 36 -1.60 6.86 -3.28
C LEU A 36 -3.00 6.74 -3.90
N LYS A 37 -3.43 5.51 -4.20
CA LYS A 37 -4.75 5.24 -4.79
C LYS A 37 -5.84 5.20 -3.72
N ARG A 38 -5.59 4.49 -2.61
CA ARG A 38 -6.54 4.36 -1.49
C ARG A 38 -5.87 3.88 -0.21
N VAL A 39 -6.55 4.09 0.92
CA VAL A 39 -6.19 3.51 2.22
C VAL A 39 -7.30 2.59 2.68
N GLU A 40 -6.99 1.31 2.85
CA GLU A 40 -7.92 0.28 3.29
C GLU A 40 -7.74 0.05 4.81
N PRO A 41 -8.80 0.10 5.64
CA PRO A 41 -8.70 -0.29 7.03
C PRO A 41 -8.49 -1.80 7.13
N LYS A 42 -7.54 -2.21 7.95
CA LYS A 42 -7.21 -3.61 8.21
C LYS A 42 -7.72 -3.98 9.60
N ASN A 43 -8.54 -5.03 9.66
CA ASN A 43 -9.20 -5.46 10.89
C ASN A 43 -8.32 -6.36 11.77
N SER A 44 -7.00 -6.39 11.55
CA SER A 44 -6.09 -7.33 12.22
C SER A 44 -4.72 -6.73 12.54
N GLY A 45 -4.33 -6.80 13.82
CA GLY A 45 -2.96 -6.62 14.30
C GLY A 45 -2.48 -5.18 14.57
N PHE A 46 -1.16 -5.03 14.66
CA PHE A 46 -0.49 -3.76 14.93
C PHE A 46 -0.61 -2.75 13.78
N PHE A 47 -0.66 -3.25 12.53
CA PHE A 47 -0.87 -2.44 11.34
C PHE A 47 -2.36 -2.36 11.01
N LYS A 48 -2.94 -1.20 11.27
CA LYS A 48 -4.39 -0.96 11.18
C LYS A 48 -4.85 -0.55 9.78
N PHE A 49 -3.93 -0.25 8.87
CA PHE A 49 -4.27 0.25 7.54
C PHE A 49 -3.31 -0.31 6.50
N ASP A 50 -3.81 -0.55 5.30
CA ASP A 50 -3.02 -0.84 4.10
C ASP A 50 -3.08 0.36 3.15
N CYS A 51 -1.91 0.90 2.80
CA CYS A 51 -1.74 1.94 1.79
C CYS A 51 -1.61 1.25 0.42
N VAL A 52 -2.55 1.52 -0.49
CA VAL A 52 -2.52 0.98 -1.85
C VAL A 52 -2.03 2.04 -2.80
N PHE A 53 -0.87 1.81 -3.41
CA PHE A 53 -0.25 2.69 -4.40
C PHE A 53 -0.50 2.18 -5.81
N GLU A 54 -0.49 3.10 -6.78
CA GLU A 54 -0.52 2.78 -8.20
C GLU A 54 0.91 2.46 -8.68
N GLY A 55 1.05 1.38 -9.43
CA GLY A 55 2.33 0.88 -9.93
C GLY A 55 3.19 0.19 -8.87
N ASP A 56 4.48 0.09 -9.20
CA ASP A 56 5.52 -0.41 -8.32
C ASP A 56 5.94 0.70 -7.35
N ALA A 57 5.76 0.45 -6.06
CA ALA A 57 6.11 1.36 -4.97
C ALA A 57 7.11 0.67 -4.05
N GLU A 58 8.28 0.33 -4.57
CA GLU A 58 9.33 -0.36 -3.82
C GLU A 58 10.17 0.63 -3.02
N PHE A 59 10.57 0.22 -1.81
CA PHE A 59 11.51 1.02 -1.05
C PHE A 59 12.86 1.02 -1.78
N PRO A 60 13.53 2.18 -1.88
CA PRO A 60 14.88 2.23 -2.42
C PRO A 60 15.79 1.32 -1.59
N ASP A 61 16.63 0.56 -2.28
CA ASP A 61 17.69 -0.24 -1.65
C ASP A 61 18.77 0.72 -1.12
N TYR A 62 18.93 0.76 0.21
CA TYR A 62 19.93 1.58 0.88
C TYR A 62 21.19 0.79 1.24
N MET A 63 21.43 -0.36 0.59
CA MET A 63 22.74 -0.98 0.63
C MET A 63 23.72 -0.08 -0.14
N GLU A 64 24.23 0.96 0.55
CA GLU A 64 25.39 1.71 0.13
C GLU A 64 26.56 0.73 -0.03
N ASP A 65 27.05 0.56 -1.26
CA ASP A 65 28.41 0.08 -1.50
C ASP A 65 29.36 1.00 -0.72
N ASN A 66 30.04 0.42 0.28
CA ASN A 66 31.05 1.07 1.13
C ASN A 66 32.45 0.88 0.55
#